data_AF-A0A932DSN8-F1
#
_entry.id   AF-A0A932DSN8-F1
#
_cell.length_a   1.000
_cell.length_b   1.000
_cell.length_c   1.000
_cell.angle_alpha   90.00
_cell.angle_beta   90.00
_cell.angle_gamma   90.00
#
_symmetry.space_group_name_H-M   'P 1'
#
loop_
_entity.id
_entity.type
_entity.pdbx_description
1 polymer ?
#
loop_
_entity_poly.entity_id
_entity_poly.type
_entity_poly.pdbx_seq_one_letter_code
_entity_poly.pdbx_strand_id
1 'polypeptide(L)'
;FTIEVLRRIPVPEGYTEKENLFLKVFGAKDGRPKTVEMDATAGTLPGWEKATCNIDTGFPAAILAKMILKGEIKEKGMFSPEFVVPPEPFFAELGKSKIWIYEDGKRINGANGEINGNGHGKEKAEVSENNDTESKK
;
A
#
# COMPACT_ATOMS: atom_id res chain seq x y z
N PHE A 1 8.45 -34.20 6.15
CA PHE A 1 9.41 -33.73 5.13
C PHE A 1 10.18 -32.57 5.74
N THR A 2 11.50 -32.66 5.88
CA THR A 2 12.31 -31.69 6.67
C THR A 2 12.94 -30.62 5.78
N ILE A 3 13.14 -29.40 6.30
CA ILE A 3 13.79 -28.27 5.59
C ILE A 3 15.15 -28.64 4.99
N GLU A 4 15.88 -29.55 5.63
CA GLU A 4 17.18 -30.06 5.18
C GLU A 4 17.12 -30.82 3.84
N VAL A 5 15.98 -31.41 3.49
CA VAL A 5 15.80 -32.05 2.18
C VAL A 5 15.62 -30.99 1.09
N LEU A 6 14.89 -29.90 1.38
CA LEU A 6 14.66 -28.81 0.43
C LEU A 6 15.94 -28.03 0.14
N ARG A 7 16.81 -27.83 1.13
CA ARG A 7 18.10 -27.14 0.98
C ARG A 7 19.06 -27.81 -0.02
N ARG A 8 18.85 -29.10 -0.34
CA ARG A 8 19.68 -29.86 -1.27
C ARG A 8 19.18 -29.78 -2.72
N ILE A 9 18.01 -29.20 -2.95
CA ILE A 9 17.47 -29.00 -4.29
C ILE A 9 18.17 -27.76 -4.88
N PRO A 10 18.94 -27.89 -5.98
CA PRO A 10 19.55 -26.72 -6.60
C PRO A 10 18.46 -25.80 -7.15
N VAL A 11 18.67 -24.49 -7.00
CA VAL A 11 17.81 -23.49 -7.63
C VAL A 11 17.99 -23.60 -9.14
N PRO A 12 16.92 -23.81 -9.93
CA PRO A 12 17.04 -23.97 -11.37
C PRO A 12 17.52 -22.68 -12.04
N GLU A 13 18.18 -22.82 -13.20
CA GLU A 13 18.54 -21.68 -14.02
C GLU A 13 17.27 -20.92 -14.46
N GLY A 14 17.31 -19.59 -14.41
CA GLY A 14 16.16 -18.74 -14.74
C GLY A 14 15.05 -18.73 -13.67
N TYR A 15 15.31 -19.25 -12.47
CA TYR A 15 14.36 -19.17 -11.35
C TYR A 15 13.95 -17.72 -11.07
N THR A 16 12.64 -17.53 -10.87
CA THR A 16 12.07 -16.27 -10.40
C THR A 16 11.12 -16.55 -9.26
N GLU A 17 11.03 -15.58 -8.36
CA GLU A 17 10.09 -15.61 -7.25
C GLU A 17 8.93 -14.66 -7.52
N LYS A 18 7.77 -15.03 -6.97
CA LYS A 18 6.55 -14.24 -6.94
C LYS A 18 5.99 -14.34 -5.54
N GLU A 19 5.65 -13.20 -4.96
CA GLU A 19 4.93 -13.12 -3.70
C GLU A 19 3.56 -12.51 -3.96
N ASN A 20 2.55 -13.06 -3.31
CA ASN A 20 1.21 -12.50 -3.28
C ASN A 20 0.69 -12.49 -1.85
N LEU A 21 0.28 -11.32 -1.38
CA LEU A 21 -0.46 -11.15 -0.14
C LEU A 21 -1.92 -10.88 -0.50
N PHE A 22 -2.81 -11.79 -0.12
CA PHE A 22 -4.26 -11.65 -0.30
C PHE A 22 -4.95 -11.37 1.04
N LEU A 23 -5.81 -10.36 1.07
CA LEU A 23 -6.66 -10.04 2.20
C LEU A 23 -8.12 -9.95 1.76
N LYS A 24 -9.01 -10.44 2.61
CA LYS A 24 -10.45 -10.28 2.47
C LYS A 24 -11.03 -9.65 3.73
N VAL A 25 -11.56 -8.44 3.58
CA VAL A 25 -12.08 -7.62 4.66
C VAL A 25 -13.60 -7.65 4.62
N PHE A 26 -14.21 -8.04 5.74
CA PHE A 26 -15.67 -8.07 5.91
C PHE A 26 -16.07 -6.93 6.84
N GLY A 27 -17.10 -6.17 6.47
CA GLY A 27 -17.59 -5.06 7.28
C GLY A 27 -18.89 -4.46 6.75
N ALA A 28 -19.10 -3.19 7.07
CA ALA A 28 -20.21 -2.41 6.54
C ALA A 28 -19.71 -1.06 6.02
N LYS A 29 -20.32 -0.58 4.92
CA LYS A 29 -20.12 0.77 4.38
C LYS A 29 -21.49 1.38 4.15
N ASP A 30 -21.71 2.59 4.66
CA ASP A 30 -23.00 3.30 4.57
C ASP A 30 -24.19 2.45 5.09
N GLY A 31 -23.96 1.73 6.19
CA GLY A 31 -24.95 0.85 6.83
C GLY A 31 -25.25 -0.46 6.09
N ARG A 32 -24.56 -0.77 4.98
CA ARG A 32 -24.75 -2.01 4.21
C ARG A 32 -23.55 -2.93 4.33
N PRO A 33 -23.75 -4.26 4.46
CA PRO A 33 -22.66 -5.22 4.42
C PRO A 33 -21.81 -5.03 3.16
N LYS A 34 -20.50 -4.93 3.35
CA LYS A 34 -19.51 -4.82 2.27
C LYS A 34 -18.38 -5.80 2.55
N THR A 35 -17.94 -6.48 1.49
CA THR A 35 -16.69 -7.22 1.48
C THR A 35 -15.76 -6.54 0.48
N VAL A 36 -14.49 -6.40 0.86
CA VAL A 36 -13.43 -5.88 -0.01
C VAL A 36 -12.32 -6.91 -0.07
N GLU A 37 -11.85 -7.23 -1.26
CA GLU A 37 -10.66 -8.04 -1.48
C GLU A 37 -9.49 -7.15 -1.87
N MET A 38 -8.31 -7.42 -1.29
CA MET A 38 -7.09 -6.71 -1.62
C MET A 38 -5.97 -7.70 -1.91
N ASP A 39 -5.16 -7.40 -2.92
CA ASP A 39 -3.93 -8.13 -3.23
C ASP A 39 -2.74 -7.19 -3.27
N ALA A 40 -1.58 -7.67 -2.81
CA ALA A 40 -0.30 -7.07 -3.09
C ALA A 40 0.60 -8.11 -3.76
N THR A 41 1.03 -7.82 -4.98
CA THR A 41 1.91 -8.73 -5.74
C THR A 41 3.28 -8.11 -5.93
N ALA A 42 4.31 -8.93 -5.70
CA ALA A 42 5.70 -8.61 -5.96
C ALA A 42 6.34 -9.76 -6.74
N GLY A 43 7.43 -9.46 -7.44
CA GLY A 43 8.15 -10.49 -8.15
C GLY A 43 9.52 -10.04 -8.59
N THR A 44 10.35 -10.99 -8.99
CA THR A 44 11.72 -10.72 -9.41
C THR A 44 11.81 -9.55 -10.41
N LEU A 45 12.64 -8.57 -10.08
CA LEU A 45 12.91 -7.41 -10.94
C LEU A 45 14.18 -7.63 -11.77
N PRO A 46 14.25 -7.10 -13.00
CA PRO A 46 15.49 -7.09 -13.78
C PRO A 46 16.62 -6.40 -13.02
N GLY A 47 17.77 -7.05 -12.93
CA GLY A 47 18.93 -6.58 -12.15
C GLY A 47 18.88 -6.88 -10.64
N TRP A 48 17.78 -7.48 -10.16
CA TRP A 48 17.58 -7.89 -8.77
C TRP A 48 17.30 -9.39 -8.64
N GLU A 49 17.74 -10.19 -9.62
CA GLU A 49 17.47 -11.63 -9.68
C GLU A 49 17.98 -12.38 -8.45
N LYS A 50 19.06 -11.90 -7.84
CA LYS A 50 19.64 -12.45 -6.62
C LYS A 50 19.00 -11.95 -5.32
N ALA A 51 18.23 -10.87 -5.39
CA ALA A 51 17.51 -10.35 -4.23
C ALA A 51 16.19 -11.09 -3.98
N THR A 52 15.76 -11.88 -4.97
CA THR A 52 14.57 -12.74 -4.88
C THR A 52 13.33 -11.94 -4.46
N CYS A 53 12.42 -12.44 -3.63
CA CYS A 53 11.28 -11.68 -3.10
C CYS A 53 11.63 -10.65 -2.02
N ASN A 54 12.88 -10.51 -1.55
CA ASN A 54 13.22 -9.53 -0.49
C ASN A 54 12.92 -8.06 -0.86
N ILE A 55 12.59 -7.78 -2.13
CA ILE A 55 12.16 -6.49 -2.62
C ILE A 55 10.88 -5.98 -1.94
N ASP A 56 9.93 -6.85 -1.59
CA ASP A 56 8.67 -6.47 -0.95
C ASP A 56 8.83 -6.14 0.53
N THR A 57 9.97 -6.49 1.12
CA THR A 57 10.36 -6.09 2.46
C THR A 57 11.21 -4.82 2.41
N GLY A 58 12.19 -4.79 1.49
CA GLY A 58 13.17 -3.70 1.39
C GLY A 58 12.59 -2.39 0.85
N PHE A 59 11.76 -2.44 -0.18
CA PHE A 59 11.19 -1.22 -0.78
C PHE A 59 10.22 -0.50 0.16
N PRO A 60 9.25 -1.15 0.82
CA PRO A 60 8.43 -0.47 1.83
C PRO A 60 9.24 0.24 2.89
N ALA A 61 10.26 -0.40 3.46
CA ALA A 61 11.12 0.22 4.46
C ALA A 61 11.84 1.47 3.93
N ALA A 62 12.42 1.38 2.72
CA ALA A 62 13.10 2.51 2.08
C ALA A 62 12.14 3.65 1.72
N ILE A 63 10.92 3.34 1.28
CA ILE A 63 9.87 4.31 0.98
C ILE A 63 9.46 5.05 2.25
N LEU A 64 9.15 4.32 3.33
CA LEU A 64 8.77 4.93 4.60
C LEU A 64 9.88 5.85 5.14
N ALA A 65 11.14 5.46 5.04
CA ALA A 65 12.26 6.33 5.40
C ALA A 65 12.28 7.63 4.59
N LYS A 66 12.00 7.58 3.28
CA LYS A 66 11.88 8.77 2.42
C LYS A 66 10.68 9.63 2.82
N MET A 67 9.53 9.02 3.14
CA MET A 67 8.33 9.74 3.58
C MET A 67 8.57 10.48 4.90
N ILE A 68 9.26 9.84 5.86
CA ILE A 68 9.71 10.48 7.11
C ILE A 68 10.64 11.66 6.80
N LEU A 69 11.64 11.47 5.93
CA LEU A 69 12.59 12.53 5.57
C LEU A 69 11.92 13.74 4.91
N LYS A 70 10.87 13.51 4.11
CA LYS A 70 10.07 14.56 3.47
C LYS A 70 9.05 15.22 4.41
N GLY A 71 8.87 14.70 5.63
CA GLY A 71 7.86 15.17 6.58
C GLY A 71 6.42 14.80 6.19
N GLU A 72 6.25 13.79 5.35
CA GLU A 72 4.95 13.22 4.99
C GLU A 72 4.37 12.38 6.15
N ILE A 73 5.26 11.78 6.97
CA ILE A 73 4.94 11.15 8.25
C ILE A 73 5.55 12.02 9.35
N LYS A 74 4.73 12.54 10.27
CA LYS A 74 5.14 13.58 11.24
C LYS A 74 5.21 13.06 12.67
N GLU A 75 4.51 11.98 12.92
CA GLU A 75 4.36 11.33 14.21
C GLU A 75 5.71 10.79 14.68
N LYS A 76 6.03 11.04 15.95
CA LYS A 76 7.26 10.55 16.59
C LYS A 76 6.90 9.49 17.61
N GLY A 77 7.55 8.33 17.55
CA GLY A 77 7.32 7.22 18.46
C GLY A 77 7.31 5.88 17.74
N MET A 78 6.75 4.87 18.40
CA MET A 78 6.57 3.53 17.86
C MET A 78 5.12 3.37 17.42
N PHE A 79 4.89 3.40 16.11
CA PHE A 79 3.56 3.25 15.52
C PHE A 79 3.57 2.12 14.52
N SER A 80 2.44 1.43 14.41
CA SER A 80 2.17 0.58 13.27
C SER A 80 1.83 1.45 12.04
N PRO A 81 2.16 1.00 10.82
CA PRO A 81 1.93 1.79 9.60
C PRO A 81 0.49 2.26 9.40
N GLU A 82 -0.50 1.46 9.78
CA GLU A 82 -1.93 1.76 9.62
C GLU A 82 -2.41 3.03 10.35
N PHE A 83 -1.64 3.50 11.34
CA PHE A 83 -1.98 4.71 12.08
C PHE A 83 -1.38 5.99 11.50
N VAL A 84 -0.23 5.90 10.82
CA VAL A 84 0.61 7.08 10.52
C VAL A 84 1.05 7.18 9.07
N VAL A 85 0.94 6.11 8.29
CA VAL A 85 1.34 6.10 6.88
C VAL A 85 0.12 6.43 6.02
N PRO A 86 0.16 7.53 5.24
CA PRO A 86 -0.92 7.83 4.31
C PRO A 86 -0.92 6.78 3.18
N PRO A 87 -2.03 6.02 2.99
CA PRO A 87 -2.05 4.88 2.07
C PRO A 87 -1.79 5.25 0.62
N GLU A 88 -2.42 6.31 0.11
CA GLU A 88 -2.34 6.66 -1.30
C GLU A 88 -0.91 7.05 -1.72
N PRO A 89 -0.21 8.00 -1.05
CA PRO A 89 1.19 8.30 -1.37
C PRO A 89 2.11 7.07 -1.25
N PHE A 90 1.88 6.22 -0.26
CA PHE A 90 2.66 5.01 -0.06
C PHE A 90 2.45 4.01 -1.21
N PHE A 91 1.21 3.74 -1.60
CA PHE A 91 0.90 2.85 -2.72
C PHE A 91 1.40 3.39 -4.07
N ALA A 92 1.42 4.71 -4.28
CA ALA A 92 2.08 5.31 -5.43
C ALA A 92 3.56 4.94 -5.50
N GLU A 93 4.30 5.10 -4.40
CA GLU A 93 5.73 4.77 -4.35
C GLU A 93 6.00 3.26 -4.54
N LEU A 94 5.13 2.40 -4.02
CA LEU A 94 5.19 0.96 -4.30
C LEU A 94 5.07 0.64 -5.80
N GLY A 95 4.20 1.37 -6.50
CA GLY A 95 3.99 1.20 -7.94
C GLY A 95 5.26 1.50 -8.75
N LYS A 96 6.04 2.50 -8.33
CA LYS A 96 7.35 2.82 -8.94
C LYS A 96 8.36 1.66 -8.78
N SER A 97 8.20 0.87 -7.73
CA SER A 97 9.01 -0.31 -7.44
C SER A 97 8.41 -1.60 -8.01
N LYS A 98 7.34 -1.50 -8.82
CA LYS A 98 6.58 -2.60 -9.41
C LYS A 98 6.00 -3.59 -8.39
N ILE A 99 5.68 -3.09 -7.20
CA ILE A 99 4.84 -3.77 -6.22
C ILE A 99 3.41 -3.30 -6.49
N TRP A 100 2.56 -4.21 -6.96
CA TRP A 100 1.22 -3.86 -7.45
C TRP A 100 0.17 -4.14 -6.41
N ILE A 101 -0.67 -3.14 -6.15
CA ILE A 101 -1.80 -3.25 -5.22
C ILE A 101 -3.08 -3.38 -6.03
N TYR A 102 -3.95 -4.29 -5.61
CA TYR A 102 -5.26 -4.51 -6.20
C TYR A 102 -6.35 -4.34 -5.13
N GLU A 103 -7.49 -3.80 -5.55
CA GLU A 103 -8.73 -3.74 -4.78
C GLU A 103 -9.85 -4.34 -5.65
N ASP A 104 -10.55 -5.35 -5.14
CA ASP A 104 -11.61 -6.10 -5.84
C ASP A 104 -11.18 -6.53 -7.26
N GLY A 105 -9.95 -7.04 -7.37
CA GLY A 105 -9.34 -7.51 -8.62
C GLY A 105 -8.85 -6.42 -9.57
N LYS A 106 -8.95 -5.13 -9.20
CA LYS A 106 -8.48 -4.00 -10.03
C LYS A 106 -7.21 -3.41 -9.47
N ARG A 107 -6.19 -3.23 -10.31
CA ARG A 107 -4.94 -2.59 -9.90
C ARG A 107 -5.16 -1.11 -9.59
N ILE A 108 -4.80 -0.70 -8.38
CA ILE A 108 -4.99 0.66 -7.88
C ILE A 108 -3.74 1.54 -7.91
N ASN A 109 -2.55 1.02 -8.24
CA ASN A 109 -1.34 1.83 -8.39
C ASN A 109 -0.65 1.63 -9.76
N GLY A 110 -0.09 2.71 -10.29
CA GLY A 110 0.61 2.77 -11.57
C GLY A 110 2.13 2.84 -11.43
N ALA A 111 2.85 2.42 -12.47
CA ALA A 111 4.32 2.46 -12.51
C ALA A 111 4.91 3.88 -12.40
N ASN A 112 4.13 4.89 -12.76
CA ASN A 112 4.53 6.30 -12.71
C ASN A 112 4.28 6.95 -11.33
N GLY A 113 3.76 6.19 -10.36
CA GLY A 113 3.33 6.72 -9.06
C GLY A 113 1.92 7.32 -9.06
N GLU A 114 1.07 6.89 -9.98
CA GLU A 114 -0.34 7.27 -10.04
C GLU A 114 -1.21 6.28 -9.23
N ILE A 115 -2.35 6.75 -8.71
CA ILE A 115 -3.34 5.89 -8.05
C ILE A 115 -4.58 5.83 -8.94
N ASN A 116 -4.98 4.62 -9.33
CA ASN A 116 -6.14 4.36 -10.18
C ASN A 116 -7.29 3.84 -9.31
N GLY A 117 -8.02 4.73 -8.66
CA GLY A 117 -9.16 4.37 -7.84
C GLY A 117 -9.88 5.61 -7.31
N ASN A 118 -11.18 5.47 -7.04
CA ASN A 118 -11.91 6.44 -6.24
C ASN A 118 -11.27 6.45 -4.86
N GLY A 119 -10.33 7.38 -4.63
CA GLY A 119 -9.73 7.63 -3.33
C GLY A 119 -10.83 7.63 -2.28
N HIS A 120 -10.60 6.96 -1.15
CA HIS A 120 -11.50 7.06 -0.02
C HIS A 120 -11.52 8.54 0.42
N GLY A 121 -12.61 9.23 0.04
CA GLY A 121 -13.05 10.54 0.51
C GLY A 121 -11.95 11.56 0.82
N LYS A 122 -11.53 12.35 -0.17
CA LYS A 122 -11.30 13.78 0.12
C LYS A 122 -12.67 14.43 0.23
N GLU A 123 -13.32 14.30 1.38
CA GLU A 123 -14.42 15.20 1.72
C GLU A 123 -13.78 16.57 1.93
N LYS A 124 -13.99 17.49 0.98
CA LYS A 124 -13.66 18.90 1.17
C LYS A 124 -14.46 19.34 2.39
N ALA A 125 -13.78 19.74 3.46
CA ALA A 125 -14.40 20.56 4.49
C ALA A 125 -14.84 21.87 3.82
N GLU A 126 -16.08 21.94 3.34
CA GLU A 126 -16.78 23.20 3.14
C GLU A 126 -16.96 23.83 4.51
N VAL A 127 -16.14 24.83 4.82
CA VAL A 127 -16.40 25.75 5.92
C VAL A 127 -17.61 26.57 5.48
N SER A 128 -18.80 26.19 5.94
CA SER A 128 -19.97 27.07 5.90
C SER A 128 -19.74 28.18 6.91
N GLU A 129 -19.35 29.37 6.44
CA GLU A 129 -19.47 30.60 7.21
C GLU A 129 -20.95 30.90 7.43
N ASN A 130 -21.47 30.53 8.60
CA ASN A 130 -22.76 31.03 9.10
C ASN A 130 -22.57 32.48 9.52
N ASN A 131 -22.98 33.42 8.66
CA ASN A 131 -23.20 34.80 9.05
C ASN A 131 -24.54 34.91 9.80
N ASP A 132 -24.49 34.67 11.11
CA ASP A 132 -25.52 35.11 12.05
C ASP A 132 -25.42 36.63 12.20
N THR A 133 -26.09 37.38 11.31
CA THR A 133 -26.48 38.76 11.63
C THR A 133 -27.74 38.72 12.48
N GLU A 134 -27.52 38.83 13.80
CA GLU A 134 -28.55 39.16 14.79
C GLU A 134 -29.35 40.40 14.35
N SER A 135 -30.63 40.20 14.10
CA SER A 135 -31.66 41.23 14.21
C SER A 135 -31.75 41.68 15.67
N LYS A 136 -31.22 42.87 15.98
CA LYS A 136 -31.61 43.62 17.18
C LYS A 136 -32.25 44.95 16.77
N LYS A 137 -33.56 44.99 17.02
CA LYS A 137 -34.45 46.11 17.40
C LYS A 137 -34.14 47.51 16.90
#